data_AF-A0A4P0Y3I3-F1
#
_entry.id   AF-A0A4P0Y3I3-F1
#
_cell.length_a   1.000
_cell.length_b   1.000
_cell.length_c   1.000
_cell.angle_alpha   90.00
_cell.angle_beta   90.00
_cell.angle_gamma   90.00
#
_symmetry.space_group_name_H-M   'P 1'
#
loop_
_entity.id
_entity.type
_entity.pdbx_description
1 polymer ?
#
loop_
_entity_poly.entity_id
_entity_poly.type
_entity_poly.pdbx_seq_one_letter_code
_entity_poly.pdbx_strand_id
1 'polypeptide(L)' 'MFHKGQNRIIDSYSAFFDNGHRQKTELDGWLRGQGIVELTVLGLATDYCVKFTVLDALALGYAVNVITTAVAA' A
#
# COMPACT_ATOMS: atom_id res chain seq x y z
N MET A 1 13.68 -1.33 -1.27
CA MET A 1 12.64 -1.77 -2.23
C MET A 1 11.79 -2.81 -1.51
N PHE A 2 10.47 -2.70 -1.59
CA PHE A 2 9.53 -3.63 -0.93
C PHE A 2 8.73 -4.36 -2.00
N HIS A 3 8.48 -5.65 -1.80
CA HIS A 3 7.77 -6.49 -2.76
C HIS A 3 6.45 -6.99 -2.16
N LYS A 4 5.44 -7.16 -3.03
CA LYS A 4 4.14 -7.73 -2.73
C LYS A 4 3.83 -8.86 -3.71
N GLY A 5 2.86 -9.72 -3.41
CA GLY A 5 2.45 -10.81 -4.30
C GLY A 5 3.44 -11.97 -4.40
N GLN A 6 4.24 -12.19 -3.35
CA GLN A 6 5.25 -13.27 -3.33
C GLN A 6 4.67 -14.64 -2.96
N ASN A 7 3.48 -14.68 -2.36
CA ASN A 7 2.79 -15.93 -2.04
C ASN A 7 1.96 -16.38 -3.24
N ARG A 8 2.22 -17.59 -3.76
CA ARG A 8 1.55 -18.10 -4.95
C ARG A 8 0.07 -18.48 -4.74
N ILE A 9 -0.39 -18.59 -3.51
CA ILE A 9 -1.75 -19.02 -3.15
C ILE A 9 -2.68 -17.83 -2.87
N ILE A 10 -2.13 -16.62 -2.70
CA ILE A 10 -2.92 -15.43 -2.39
C ILE A 10 -2.35 -14.19 -3.10
N ASP A 11 -3.23 -13.44 -3.75
CA ASP A 11 -2.87 -12.19 -4.41
C ASP A 11 -2.66 -11.07 -3.38
N SER A 12 -1.99 -9.99 -3.78
CA SER A 12 -1.67 -8.86 -2.93
C SER A 12 -1.65 -7.58 -3.76
N TYR A 13 -2.75 -6.84 -3.71
CA TYR A 13 -2.87 -5.54 -4.35
C TYR A 13 -2.20 -4.44 -3.53
N SER A 14 -2.45 -4.42 -2.23
CA SER A 14 -1.87 -3.46 -1.31
C SER A 14 -0.37 -3.65 -1.15
N ALA A 15 0.36 -2.55 -1.04
CA ALA A 15 1.76 -2.58 -0.63
C ALA A 15 1.96 -2.96 0.84
N PHE A 16 0.91 -2.99 1.66
CA PHE A 16 0.97 -3.26 3.10
C PHE A 16 0.58 -4.69 3.46
N PHE A 17 -0.43 -5.26 2.79
CA PHE A 17 -0.98 -6.57 3.14
C PHE A 17 -1.29 -7.42 1.90
N ASP A 18 -1.36 -8.74 2.09
CA ASP A 18 -2.05 -9.61 1.13
C ASP A 18 -3.57 -9.36 1.16
N ASN A 19 -4.27 -9.81 0.11
CA ASN A 19 -5.71 -9.55 -0.05
C ASN A 19 -6.58 -10.24 1.03
N GLY A 20 -6.01 -11.12 1.85
CA GLY A 20 -6.68 -11.74 2.98
C GLY A 20 -6.30 -11.14 4.33
N HIS A 21 -5.49 -10.08 4.34
CA HIS A 21 -4.88 -9.47 5.52
C HIS A 21 -4.18 -10.48 6.45
N ARG A 22 -3.63 -11.57 5.88
CA ARG A 22 -2.98 -12.65 6.65
C ARG A 22 -1.50 -12.39 6.84
N GLN A 23 -0.88 -11.77 5.84
CA GLN A 23 0.52 -11.37 5.89
C GLN A 23 0.66 -9.88 5.60
N LYS A 24 1.62 -9.30 6.31
CA LYS A 24 2.01 -7.90 6.21
C LYS A 24 3.37 -7.81 5.54
N THR A 25 3.57 -6.78 4.72
CA THR A 25 4.90 -6.47 4.19
C THR A 25 5.71 -5.68 5.22
N GLU A 26 7.03 -5.59 5.00
CA GLU A 26 7.92 -4.81 5.89
C GLU A 26 7.71 -3.28 5.79
N LEU A 27 6.86 -2.80 4.86
CA LEU A 27 6.73 -1.38 4.54
C LEU A 27 6.29 -0.54 5.75
N ASP A 28 5.22 -0.93 6.45
CA ASP A 28 4.71 -0.16 7.60
C ASP A 28 5.71 -0.12 8.75
N GLY A 29 6.39 -1.25 9.03
CA GLY A 29 7.41 -1.30 10.06
C GLY A 29 8.56 -0.34 9.77
N TRP A 30 9.00 -0.32 8.51
CA TRP A 30 10.05 0.60 8.05
C TRP A 30 9.60 2.08 8.13
N LEU A 31 8.40 2.41 7.62
CA LEU A 31 7.86 3.78 7.65
C LEU A 31 7.75 4.33 9.08
N ARG A 32 7.21 3.52 10.01
CA ARG A 32 7.11 3.88 11.43
C ARG A 32 8.48 4.04 12.07
N GLY A 33 9.44 3.17 11.74
CA GLY A 33 10.82 3.29 12.19
C GLY A 33 11.50 4.58 11.74
N GLN A 34 11.03 5.18 10.65
CA GLN A 34 11.49 6.50 10.16
C GLN A 34 10.64 7.68 10.68
N GLY A 35 9.62 7.43 11.51
CA GLY A 35 8.72 8.48 12.01
C GLY A 35 7.82 9.12 10.94
N ILE A 36 7.60 8.42 9.82
CA ILE A 36 6.75 8.92 8.73
C ILE A 36 5.28 8.78 9.13
N VAL A 37 4.49 9.83 8.92
CA VAL A 37 3.05 9.89 9.26
C VAL A 37 2.15 10.28 8.09
N GLU A 38 2.73 10.76 6.99
CA GLU A 38 2.01 11.18 5.79
C GLU A 38 2.64 10.53 4.55
N LEU A 39 1.79 10.05 3.64
CA LEU A 39 2.18 9.33 2.43
C LEU A 39 1.58 10.00 1.19
N THR A 40 2.39 10.11 0.15
CA THR A 40 1.93 10.50 -1.18
C THR A 40 1.95 9.27 -2.09
N VAL A 41 0.80 8.92 -2.68
CA VAL A 41 0.62 7.72 -3.49
C VAL A 41 0.35 8.08 -4.96
N LEU A 42 1.03 7.37 -5.85
CA LEU A 42 0.93 7.45 -7.31
C LEU A 42 1.24 6.07 -7.92
N GLY A 43 0.93 5.87 -9.20
CA GLY A 43 1.20 4.61 -9.92
C GLY A 43 -0.04 3.94 -10.47
N LEU A 44 0.03 2.62 -10.69
CA LEU A 44 -1.01 1.84 -11.37
C LEU A 44 -1.36 0.55 -10.61
N ALA A 45 -2.57 0.02 -10.74
CA ALA A 45 -3.76 0.67 -11.30
C ALA A 45 -4.55 1.39 -10.19
N THR A 46 -5.25 2.46 -10.56
CA THR A 46 -6.03 3.32 -9.63
C THR A 46 -7.01 2.51 -8.80
N ASP A 47 -7.75 1.59 -9.43
CA ASP A 47 -8.84 0.80 -8.86
C ASP A 47 -8.37 -0.50 -8.17
N TYR A 48 -7.09 -0.86 -8.32
CA TYR A 48 -6.46 -2.00 -7.65
C TYR A 48 -5.33 -1.55 -6.71
N CYS A 49 -4.07 -1.70 -7.13
CA CYS A 49 -2.91 -1.54 -6.26
C CYS A 49 -2.89 -0.19 -5.54
N VAL A 50 -3.26 0.89 -6.23
CA VAL A 50 -3.33 2.24 -5.63
C VAL A 50 -4.44 2.27 -4.58
N LYS A 51 -5.68 1.95 -4.95
CA LYS A 51 -6.83 1.94 -4.03
C LYS A 51 -6.57 1.10 -2.78
N PHE A 52 -6.13 -0.14 -2.93
CA PHE A 52 -5.90 -1.04 -1.80
C PHE A 52 -4.76 -0.54 -0.90
N THR A 53 -3.69 -0.01 -1.48
CA THR A 53 -2.58 0.59 -0.71
C THR A 53 -3.05 1.81 0.08
N VAL A 54 -3.85 2.69 -0.52
CA VAL A 54 -4.38 3.89 0.14
C VAL A 54 -5.31 3.51 1.28
N LEU A 55 -6.22 2.56 1.07
CA LEU A 55 -7.16 2.12 2.10
C LEU A 55 -6.44 1.50 3.32
N ASP A 56 -5.44 0.64 3.08
CA ASP A 56 -4.66 0.06 4.16
C ASP A 56 -3.79 1.10 4.87
N ALA A 57 -3.22 2.08 4.15
CA ALA A 57 -2.48 3.17 4.76
C ALA A 57 -3.37 4.02 5.70
N LEU A 58 -4.58 4.34 5.26
CA LEU A 58 -5.55 5.05 6.10
C LEU A 58 -5.93 4.22 7.34
N ALA A 59 -6.15 2.91 7.18
CA ALA A 59 -6.44 2.00 8.29
C ALA A 59 -5.27 1.88 9.29
N LEU A 60 -4.03 1.97 8.79
CA LEU A 60 -2.81 2.00 9.61
C LEU A 60 -2.56 3.37 10.28
N GLY A 61 -3.37 4.38 9.98
CA GLY A 61 -3.32 5.71 10.61
C GLY A 61 -2.43 6.73 9.91
N TYR A 62 -2.02 6.49 8.67
CA TYR A 62 -1.30 7.49 7.88
C TYR A 62 -2.26 8.54 7.30
N ALA A 63 -1.81 9.79 7.21
CA ALA A 63 -2.40 10.76 6.29
C ALA A 63 -1.99 10.39 4.86
N VAL A 64 -2.92 10.45 3.90
CA VAL A 64 -2.63 10.01 2.52
C VAL A 64 -3.10 11.03 1.50
N ASN A 65 -2.19 11.44 0.62
CA ASN A 65 -2.48 12.23 -0.58
C ASN A 65 -2.30 11.35 -1.82
N VAL A 66 -3.28 11.36 -2.73
CA VAL A 66 -3.18 10.65 -4.01
C VAL A 66 -2.97 11.67 -5.13
N ILE A 67 -1.94 11.45 -5.95
CA ILE A 67 -1.68 12.31 -7.12
C ILE A 67 -2.57 11.83 -8.27
N THR A 68 -3.75 12.42 -8.41
CA THR A 68 -4.77 12.00 -9.38
C THR A 68 -4.32 12.13 -10.84
N THR A 69 -3.37 13.00 -11.14
CA THR A 69 -2.75 13.15 -12.47
C THR A 69 -1.68 12.10 -12.77
N ALA A 70 -1.29 11.29 -11.78
CA ALA A 70 -0.23 10.28 -11.88
C ALA A 70 -0.75 8.86 -11.54
N VAL A 71 -2.05 8.64 -11.71
CA VAL A 71 -2.70 7.32 -11.58
C VAL A 71 -3.64 7.08 -12.77
N ALA A 72 -3.78 5.83 -13.19
CA ALA A 72 -4.74 5.41 -14.21
C ALA A 72 -5.32 4.03 -13.87
N ALA A 73 -6.56 3.78 -14.30
CA ALA A 73 -7.24 2.48 -14.18
C ALA A 73 -6.84 1.57 -15.34
#